data_AF-A0A822B760-F1
#
_entry.id   AF-A0A822B760-F1
#
_cell.length_a   1.000
_cell.length_b   1.000
_cell.length_c   1.000
_cell.angle_alpha   90.00
_cell.angle_beta   90.00
_cell.angle_gamma   90.00
#
_symmetry.space_group_name_H-M   'P 1'
#
loop_
_entity.id
_entity.type
_entity.pdbx_description
1 polymer ?
#
loop_
_entity_poly.entity_id
_entity_poly.type
_entity_poly.pdbx_seq_one_letter_code
_entity_poly.pdbx_strand_id
1 'polypeptide(L)'
;MFEEIAFDQVLRVYIKKELAEEAFNPQDRKRIIEAFCRATFEENKITEKLKSIDIWIAMLKRLIVRILNANISLDVPLQIYLERTDLWSNGINYEDLAMFEVEDIILLQHTYVILTGLENKKKAANQS
;
A
#
# COMPACT_ATOMS: atom_id res chain seq x y z
N MET A 1 13.20 -4.98 5.07
CA MET A 1 13.59 -5.62 6.35
C MET A 1 13.74 -4.59 7.48
N PHE A 2 14.60 -3.56 7.40
CA PHE A 2 14.72 -2.55 8.48
C PHE A 2 13.56 -1.54 8.54
N GLU A 3 13.15 -0.97 7.39
CA GLU A 3 12.05 0.01 7.34
C GLU A 3 10.71 -0.60 7.81
N GLU A 4 10.45 -1.86 7.46
CA GLU A 4 9.24 -2.57 7.91
C GLU A 4 9.22 -2.77 9.43
N ILE A 5 10.36 -3.15 10.01
CA ILE A 5 10.52 -3.30 11.47
C ILE A 5 10.36 -1.94 12.15
N ALA A 6 11.02 -0.89 11.64
CA ALA A 6 10.89 0.47 12.17
C ALA A 6 9.45 0.97 12.10
N PHE A 7 8.74 0.63 11.02
CA PHE A 7 7.32 0.93 10.90
C PHE A 7 6.51 0.25 12.00
N ASP A 8 6.61 -1.07 12.13
CA ASP A 8 5.79 -1.83 13.06
C ASP A 8 6.08 -1.52 14.53
N GLN A 9 7.34 -1.29 14.88
CA GLN A 9 7.74 -1.07 16.27
C GLN A 9 7.62 0.38 16.74
N VAL A 10 7.78 1.34 15.83
CA VAL A 10 7.92 2.76 16.21
C VAL A 10 6.97 3.65 15.43
N LEU A 11 7.00 3.62 14.10
CA LEU A 11 6.37 4.69 13.30
C LEU A 11 4.85 4.56 13.16
N ARG A 12 4.28 3.36 13.36
CA ARG A 12 2.83 3.13 13.30
C ARG A 12 2.03 4.02 14.27
N VAL A 13 2.60 4.41 15.41
CA VAL A 13 1.91 5.29 16.37
C VAL A 13 2.05 6.78 16.04
N TYR A 14 2.90 7.13 15.06
CA TYR A 14 3.17 8.51 14.63
C TYR A 14 2.59 8.83 13.24
N ILE A 15 1.59 8.06 12.80
CA ILE A 15 0.90 8.33 11.53
C ILE A 15 0.31 9.74 11.58
N LYS A 16 0.66 10.57 10.58
CA LYS A 16 0.13 11.92 10.43
C LYS A 16 -1.40 11.84 10.28
N LYS A 17 -2.12 12.81 10.87
CA LYS A 17 -3.59 12.84 10.84
C LYS A 17 -4.17 12.70 9.43
N GLU A 18 -3.52 13.29 8.43
CA GLU A 18 -3.92 13.24 7.01
C GLU A 18 -3.84 11.83 6.39
N LEU A 19 -3.00 10.95 6.94
CA LEU A 19 -2.88 9.55 6.53
C LEU A 19 -3.75 8.62 7.37
N ALA A 20 -4.09 9.03 8.59
CA ALA A 20 -4.80 8.21 9.56
C ALA A 20 -6.20 7.86 9.03
N GLU A 21 -6.71 6.68 9.39
CA GLU A 21 -8.00 6.23 8.86
C GLU A 21 -9.11 7.24 9.19
N GLU A 22 -9.05 7.88 10.37
CA GLU A 22 -9.99 8.89 10.86
C GLU A 22 -10.15 10.11 9.95
N ALA A 23 -9.20 10.39 9.06
CA ALA A 23 -9.34 11.45 8.05
C ALA A 23 -10.36 11.09 6.95
N PHE A 24 -10.69 9.82 6.80
CA PHE A 24 -11.57 9.31 5.74
C PHE A 24 -12.84 8.73 6.33
N ASN A 25 -13.98 8.94 5.67
CA ASN A 25 -15.21 8.27 6.09
C ASN A 25 -15.14 6.76 5.76
N PRO A 26 -15.89 5.90 6.46
CA PRO A 26 -15.80 4.45 6.27
C PRO A 26 -16.15 3.95 4.86
N GLN A 27 -17.04 4.65 4.15
CA GLN A 27 -17.44 4.26 2.79
C GLN A 27 -16.30 4.50 1.80
N ASP A 28 -15.61 5.63 1.91
CA ASP A 28 -14.44 5.94 1.10
C ASP A 28 -13.30 4.98 1.37
N ARG A 29 -13.02 4.65 2.65
CA ARG A 29 -12.01 3.64 3.00
C ARG A 29 -12.29 2.32 2.30
N LYS A 30 -13.53 1.84 2.39
CA LYS A 30 -13.96 0.59 1.74
C LYS A 30 -13.78 0.65 0.23
N ARG A 31 -14.26 1.74 -0.40
CA ARG A 31 -14.13 1.95 -1.86
C ARG A 31 -12.68 1.94 -2.31
N ILE A 32 -11.79 2.63 -1.59
CA ILE A 32 -10.36 2.70 -1.91
C ILE A 32 -9.70 1.32 -1.79
N ILE A 33 -9.99 0.56 -0.74
CA ILE A 33 -9.43 -0.79 -0.55
C ILE A 33 -9.91 -1.74 -1.65
N GLU A 34 -11.20 -1.68 -2.01
CA GLU A 34 -11.78 -2.50 -3.08
C GLU A 34 -11.17 -2.16 -4.45
N ALA A 35 -11.08 -0.87 -4.78
CA ALA A 35 -10.44 -0.40 -6.01
C ALA A 35 -8.98 -0.84 -6.10
N PHE A 36 -8.23 -0.69 -5.00
CA PHE A 36 -6.85 -1.15 -4.92
C PHE A 36 -6.74 -2.67 -5.12
N CYS A 37 -7.59 -3.46 -4.43
CA CYS A 37 -7.55 -4.92 -4.55
C CYS A 37 -7.86 -5.40 -5.96
N ARG A 38 -8.85 -4.80 -6.62
CA ARG A 38 -9.21 -5.12 -8.00
C ARG A 38 -8.04 -4.90 -8.96
N ALA A 39 -7.37 -3.75 -8.83
CA ALA A 39 -6.24 -3.38 -9.66
C ALA A 39 -4.97 -4.21 -9.42
N THR A 40 -4.87 -4.95 -8.31
CA THR A 40 -3.60 -5.58 -7.87
C THR A 40 -3.66 -7.10 -7.66
N PHE A 41 -4.79 -7.67 -7.24
CA PHE A 41 -4.90 -9.11 -6.96
C PHE A 41 -5.84 -9.84 -7.92
N GLU A 42 -6.83 -9.13 -8.47
CA GLU A 42 -7.96 -9.75 -9.20
C GLU A 42 -7.74 -9.72 -10.72
N GLU A 43 -6.76 -8.95 -11.19
CA GLU A 43 -6.38 -8.85 -12.60
C GLU A 43 -5.55 -10.08 -13.04
N ASN A 44 -6.04 -10.81 -14.05
CA ASN A 44 -5.43 -12.05 -14.54
C ASN A 44 -4.02 -11.87 -15.12
N LYS A 45 -3.66 -10.64 -15.53
CA LYS A 45 -2.37 -10.31 -16.13
C LYS A 45 -1.24 -10.11 -15.11
N ILE A 46 -1.54 -10.07 -13.81
CA ILE A 46 -0.55 -9.77 -12.78
C ILE A 46 0.32 -10.99 -12.48
N THR A 47 1.63 -10.77 -12.35
CA THR A 47 2.57 -11.86 -12.03
C THR A 47 2.27 -12.50 -10.68
N GLU A 48 2.56 -13.79 -10.55
CA GLU A 48 2.36 -14.53 -9.30
C GLU A 48 3.09 -13.89 -8.10
N LYS A 49 4.23 -13.23 -8.34
CA LYS A 49 4.94 -12.47 -7.30
C LYS A 49 4.04 -11.38 -6.71
N LEU A 50 3.36 -10.62 -7.56
CA LEU A 50 2.51 -9.50 -7.15
C LEU A 50 1.13 -9.94 -6.64
N LYS A 51 0.76 -11.22 -6.75
CA LYS A 51 -0.45 -11.75 -6.08
C LYS A 51 -0.26 -11.96 -4.58
N SER A 52 0.97 -11.91 -4.08
CA SER A 52 1.25 -12.06 -2.65
C SER A 52 0.89 -10.79 -1.87
N ILE A 53 -0.11 -10.88 -0.98
CA ILE A 53 -0.50 -9.78 -0.10
C ILE A 53 0.66 -9.28 0.79
N ASP A 54 1.59 -10.18 1.15
CA ASP A 54 2.73 -9.85 2.01
C ASP A 54 3.72 -8.92 1.33
N ILE A 55 3.90 -9.06 0.02
CA ILE A 55 4.75 -8.17 -0.77
C ILE A 55 4.18 -6.75 -0.77
N TRP A 56 2.86 -6.61 -0.93
CA TRP A 56 2.19 -5.32 -0.88
C TRP A 56 2.26 -4.68 0.51
N ILE A 57 1.99 -5.45 1.57
CA ILE A 57 2.11 -4.97 2.95
C ILE A 57 3.54 -4.48 3.22
N ALA A 58 4.56 -5.26 2.85
CA ALA A 58 5.95 -4.87 3.03
C ALA A 58 6.30 -3.57 2.28
N MET A 59 5.87 -3.46 1.03
CA MET A 59 6.07 -2.26 0.20
C MET A 59 5.37 -1.03 0.80
N LEU A 60 4.10 -1.15 1.21
CA LEU A 60 3.32 -0.06 1.79
C LEU A 60 3.95 0.45 3.10
N LYS A 61 4.47 -0.45 3.94
CA LYS A 61 5.21 -0.07 5.16
C LYS A 61 6.44 0.78 4.82
N ARG A 62 7.26 0.35 3.86
CA ARG A 62 8.43 1.12 3.41
C ARG A 62 8.03 2.48 2.84
N LEU A 63 6.96 2.51 2.05
CA LEU A 63 6.43 3.75 1.50
C LEU A 63 6.00 4.72 2.62
N ILE A 64 5.27 4.25 3.63
CA ILE A 64 4.86 5.11 4.75
C ILE A 64 6.07 5.66 5.51
N VAL A 65 7.10 4.85 5.77
CA VAL A 65 8.34 5.36 6.41
C VAL A 65 8.92 6.54 5.64
N ARG A 66 8.93 6.47 4.30
CA ARG A 66 9.44 7.55 3.45
C ARG A 66 8.51 8.77 3.42
N ILE A 67 7.19 8.56 3.38
CA ILE A 67 6.19 9.64 3.47
C ILE A 67 6.31 10.40 4.80
N LEU A 68 6.50 9.68 5.91
CA LEU A 68 6.60 10.29 7.23
C LEU A 68 7.86 11.15 7.36
N ASN A 69 8.97 10.70 6.78
CA ASN A 69 10.27 11.37 6.84
C ASN A 69 10.45 12.50 5.81
N ALA A 70 9.53 12.65 4.86
CA ALA A 70 9.64 13.63 3.78
C ALA A 70 8.58 14.73 3.88
N ASN A 71 8.90 15.91 3.34
CA ASN A 71 7.94 17.00 3.14
C ASN A 71 7.36 16.90 1.72
N ILE A 72 6.44 15.96 1.52
CA ILE A 72 5.81 15.68 0.23
C ILE A 72 4.31 15.96 0.29
N SER A 73 3.73 16.38 -0.84
CA SER A 73 2.27 16.46 -0.98
C SER A 73 1.67 15.05 -0.96
N LEU A 74 0.56 14.89 -0.24
CA LEU A 74 -0.18 13.63 -0.15
C LEU A 74 -1.30 13.52 -1.21
N ASP A 75 -1.61 14.62 -1.89
CA ASP A 75 -2.62 14.71 -2.96
C ASP A 75 -2.05 14.32 -4.32
N VAL A 76 -1.18 13.32 -4.34
CA VAL A 76 -0.50 12.81 -5.55
C VAL A 76 -0.91 11.36 -5.78
N PRO A 77 -1.06 10.91 -7.04
CA PRO A 77 -1.40 9.52 -7.35
C PRO A 77 -0.42 8.53 -6.71
N LEU A 78 -0.97 7.50 -6.06
CA LEU A 78 -0.17 6.45 -5.44
C LEU A 78 0.67 5.68 -6.47
N GLN A 79 0.16 5.52 -7.69
CA GLN A 79 0.82 4.84 -8.82
C GLN A 79 2.27 5.30 -9.03
N ILE A 80 2.53 6.61 -8.94
CA ILE A 80 3.88 7.21 -9.10
C ILE A 80 4.90 6.56 -8.15
N TYR A 81 4.47 6.21 -6.94
CA TYR A 81 5.32 5.57 -5.95
C TYR A 81 5.36 4.06 -6.15
N LEU A 82 4.27 3.43 -6.58
CA LEU A 82 4.25 2.00 -6.85
C LEU A 82 5.22 1.60 -7.98
N GLU A 83 5.51 2.49 -8.91
CA GLU A 83 6.47 2.26 -10.00
C GLU A 83 7.95 2.32 -9.56
N ARG A 84 8.21 2.73 -8.32
CA ARG A 84 9.57 2.81 -7.78
C ARG A 84 10.10 1.44 -7.34
N THR A 85 10.90 0.81 -8.20
CA THR A 85 11.56 -0.49 -7.94
C THR A 85 12.25 -0.59 -6.58
N ASP A 86 12.81 0.50 -6.06
CA ASP A 86 13.53 0.53 -4.78
C ASP A 86 12.63 0.37 -3.54
N LEU A 87 11.31 0.44 -3.68
CA LEU A 87 10.34 0.10 -2.63
C LEU A 87 10.05 -1.40 -2.54
N TRP A 88 10.38 -2.15 -3.59
CA TRP A 88 9.98 -3.54 -3.73
C TRP A 88 11.10 -4.49 -3.30
N SER A 89 10.70 -5.70 -2.90
CA SER A 89 11.59 -6.79 -2.54
C SER A 89 11.34 -8.01 -3.43
N ASN A 90 12.08 -9.09 -3.21
CA ASN A 90 11.87 -10.39 -3.88
C ASN A 90 12.06 -10.35 -5.41
N GLY A 91 12.94 -9.47 -5.89
CA GLY A 91 13.29 -9.40 -7.31
C GLY A 91 12.14 -8.94 -8.20
N ILE A 92 11.26 -8.07 -7.69
CA ILE A 92 10.27 -7.34 -8.49
C ILE A 92 11.02 -6.32 -9.34
N ASN A 93 10.78 -6.36 -10.65
CA ASN A 93 11.42 -5.50 -11.63
C ASN A 93 10.40 -4.59 -12.34
N TYR A 94 10.84 -3.74 -13.27
CA TYR A 94 9.95 -2.84 -14.01
C TYR A 94 8.87 -3.57 -14.82
N GLU A 95 9.16 -4.76 -15.35
CA GLU A 95 8.19 -5.54 -16.14
C GLU A 95 7.06 -6.07 -15.25
N ASP A 96 7.40 -6.54 -14.03
CA ASP A 96 6.42 -6.90 -13.02
C ASP A 96 5.52 -5.69 -12.68
N LEU A 97 6.13 -4.51 -12.47
CA LEU A 97 5.42 -3.28 -12.10
C LEU A 97 4.50 -2.75 -13.19
N ALA A 98 4.82 -2.99 -14.46
CA ALA A 98 3.99 -2.58 -15.59
C ALA A 98 2.69 -3.40 -15.73
N MET A 99 2.48 -4.45 -14.92
CA MET A 99 1.31 -5.33 -15.03
C MET A 99 0.09 -4.87 -14.24
N PHE A 100 0.24 -3.86 -13.37
CA PHE A 100 -0.87 -3.27 -12.62
C PHE A 100 -0.92 -1.76 -12.82
N GLU A 101 -2.11 -1.20 -12.64
CA GLU A 101 -2.35 0.23 -12.66
C GLU A 101 -3.47 0.52 -11.66
N VAL A 102 -3.16 1.26 -10.60
CA VAL A 102 -4.17 1.67 -9.61
C VAL A 102 -4.90 2.91 -10.09
N GLU A 103 -6.19 3.02 -9.77
CA GLU A 103 -7.01 4.16 -10.18
C GLU A 103 -6.45 5.50 -9.65
N ASP A 104 -6.53 6.57 -10.45
CA ASP A 104 -6.04 7.91 -10.10
C ASP A 104 -6.67 8.51 -8.83
N ILE A 105 -7.86 8.02 -8.44
CA ILE A 105 -8.51 8.39 -7.19
C ILE A 105 -7.72 7.89 -5.96
N ILE A 106 -6.84 6.91 -6.14
CA ILE A 106 -6.01 6.35 -5.09
C ILE A 106 -4.74 7.20 -4.97
N LEU A 107 -4.83 8.20 -4.10
CA LEU A 107 -3.74 9.11 -3.75
C LEU A 107 -2.84 8.57 -2.63
N LEU A 108 -1.68 9.19 -2.44
CA LEU A 108 -0.68 8.87 -1.43
C LEU A 108 -1.23 9.00 0.01
N GLN A 109 -2.19 9.90 0.25
CA GLN A 109 -2.87 9.98 1.55
C GLN A 109 -3.59 8.68 1.95
N HIS A 110 -3.94 7.82 0.99
CA HIS A 110 -4.63 6.57 1.27
C HIS A 110 -3.72 5.40 1.65
N THR A 111 -2.39 5.57 1.62
CA THR A 111 -1.44 4.46 1.80
C THR A 111 -1.66 3.70 3.11
N TYR A 112 -1.94 4.41 4.22
CA TYR A 112 -2.17 3.75 5.51
C TYR A 112 -3.53 3.04 5.58
N VAL A 113 -4.58 3.61 4.98
CA VAL A 113 -5.90 2.96 4.85
C VAL A 113 -5.77 1.64 4.08
N ILE A 114 -5.04 1.65 2.96
CA ILE A 114 -4.79 0.45 2.16
C ILE A 114 -4.01 -0.58 2.97
N LEU A 115 -2.94 -0.17 3.64
CA LEU A 115 -2.13 -1.07 4.49
C LEU A 115 -3.01 -1.78 5.53
N THR A 116 -3.79 -1.03 6.30
CA THR A 116 -4.68 -1.61 7.33
C THR A 116 -5.73 -2.54 6.71
N GLY A 117 -6.29 -2.16 5.55
CA GLY A 117 -7.21 -3.00 4.79
C GLY A 117 -6.61 -4.35 4.41
N LEU A 118 -5.39 -4.36 3.88
CA LEU A 118 -4.68 -5.59 3.51
C LEU A 118 -4.30 -6.44 4.73
N GLU A 119 -3.84 -5.82 5.82
CA GLU A 119 -3.53 -6.53 7.07
C GLU A 119 -4.77 -7.23 7.63
N ASN A 120 -5.95 -6.59 7.55
CA ASN A 120 -7.22 -7.19 7.96
C ASN A 120 -7.64 -8.34 7.03
N LYS A 121 -7.49 -8.18 5.71
CA LYS A 121 -7.75 -9.25 4.72
C LYS A 121 -6.88 -10.47 4.99
N LYS A 122 -5.59 -10.27 5.30
CA LYS A 122 -4.65 -11.35 5.67
C LYS A 122 -5.09 -12.07 6.95
N LYS A 123 -5.45 -11.32 7.99
CA LYS A 123 -5.91 -11.91 9.28
C LYS A 123 -7.16 -12.78 9.09
N ALA A 124 -8.12 -12.32 8.29
CA ALA A 124 -9.34 -13.08 8.00
C ALA A 124 -9.04 -14.38 7.23
N ALA A 125 -8.14 -14.34 6.24
CA ALA A 125 -7.73 -15.51 5.47
C ALA A 125 -7.01 -16.57 6.32
N ASN A 126 -6.23 -16.15 7.33
CA ASN A 126 -5.52 -17.06 8.22
C ASN A 126 -6.41 -17.68 9.32
N GLN A 127 -7.65 -17.23 9.46
CA GLN A 127 -8.64 -17.73 10.42
C GLN A 127 -9.72 -18.61 9.78
N SER A 128 -9.67 -18.78 8.45
CA SER A 128 -10.59 -19.59 7.64
C SER A 128 -9.96 -20.93 7.28
#